data_AF-A0A3N5R542-F1
#
_entry.id   AF-A0A3N5R542-F1
#
_cell.length_a   1.000
_cell.length_b   1.000
_cell.length_c   1.000
_cell.angle_alpha   90.00
_cell.angle_beta   90.00
_cell.angle_gamma   90.00
#
_symmetry.space_group_name_H-M   'P 1'
#
loop_
_entity.id
_entity.type
_entity.pdbx_description
1 polymer ?
#
loop_
_entity_poly.entity_id
_entity_poly.type
_entity_poly.pdbx_seq_one_letter_code
_entity_poly.pdbx_strand_id
1 'polypeptide(L)'
;MESKKQTLFAEVLSQKTLDLIGRLNREHKSTFLIPTRFISAENAQLAYLVDAYCNHKRQTHDRKIFRSFFVSSRYEALQGAIKLIRHNGLLRGKKGIWILDPEKEFNFLINPLNQAREEDFLIPGLKIATSFGELQKGMQTAGAVAGVILRNTGKGLSVADCADLIERSAEQNIITLWDDPDLDLQGECLLHQLRRLPDMVIFGESLTEYQIPFVLFSMSAETHAPWAKTETCLNHTSTYAGNKLVVTKARDIFLEKATCISENREIKETCRKIEEDPRDVFHYFAKHVNPGMVTFYNLIGYDFICQNGHGSKLNIRTRNGQNKEVIDVVSGGGAAIRRPQPDRYYPKSAGNL
;
A
#
# COMPACT_ATOMS: atom_id res chain seq x y z
N MET A 1 9.90 -25.65 26.74
CA MET A 1 9.08 -24.54 26.20
C MET A 1 9.22 -24.55 24.70
N GLU A 2 8.27 -25.18 24.00
CA GLU A 2 8.20 -25.06 22.54
C GLU A 2 7.77 -23.62 22.22
N SER A 3 8.71 -22.86 21.65
CA SER A 3 8.43 -21.61 20.98
C SER A 3 7.44 -21.90 19.85
N LYS A 4 6.14 -21.68 20.08
CA LYS A 4 5.16 -21.58 18.99
C LYS A 4 5.70 -20.53 18.02
N LYS A 5 6.23 -20.97 16.88
CA LYS A 5 6.52 -20.09 15.75
C LYS A 5 5.20 -19.44 15.39
N GLN A 6 4.99 -18.19 15.79
CA GLN A 6 3.92 -17.37 15.25
C GLN A 6 4.27 -17.16 13.77
N THR A 7 3.63 -17.93 12.91
CA THR A 7 3.59 -17.63 11.49
C THR A 7 2.71 -16.38 11.32
N LEU A 8 3.27 -15.33 10.72
CA LEU A 8 2.56 -14.10 10.38
C LEU A 8 1.41 -14.32 9.38
N PHE A 9 1.39 -15.47 8.70
CA PHE A 9 0.37 -15.83 7.73
C PHE A 9 -0.41 -17.06 8.16
N ALA A 10 -1.71 -17.07 7.86
CA ALA A 10 -2.56 -18.23 8.09
C ALA A 10 -1.99 -19.46 7.35
N GLU A 11 -1.82 -20.57 8.05
CA GLU A 11 -1.30 -21.82 7.48
C GLU A 11 -2.23 -22.42 6.41
N VAL A 12 -3.51 -22.02 6.42
CA VAL A 12 -4.54 -22.49 5.50
C VAL A 12 -5.32 -21.31 4.91
N LEU A 13 -5.46 -21.29 3.58
CA LEU A 13 -6.31 -20.33 2.89
C LEU A 13 -7.78 -20.61 3.18
N SER A 14 -8.55 -19.56 3.47
CA SER A 14 -10.01 -19.65 3.63
C SER A 14 -10.69 -20.06 2.32
N GLN A 15 -11.87 -20.69 2.43
CA GLN A 15 -12.69 -21.04 1.27
C GLN A 15 -12.98 -19.81 0.40
N LYS A 16 -13.31 -18.66 1.01
CA LYS A 16 -13.51 -17.39 0.29
C LYS A 16 -12.31 -16.98 -0.56
N THR A 17 -11.09 -17.22 -0.06
CA THR A 17 -9.86 -16.91 -0.81
C THR A 17 -9.61 -17.92 -1.92
N LEU A 18 -9.88 -19.21 -1.68
CA LEU A 18 -9.83 -20.24 -2.71
C LEU A 18 -10.85 -19.98 -3.83
N ASP A 19 -12.06 -19.55 -3.48
CA ASP A 19 -13.11 -19.18 -4.43
C ASP A 19 -12.72 -17.97 -5.27
N LEU A 20 -12.10 -16.96 -4.66
CA LEU A 20 -11.55 -15.80 -5.36
C LEU A 20 -10.47 -16.23 -6.37
N ILE A 21 -9.52 -17.06 -5.94
CA ILE A 21 -8.47 -17.61 -6.82
C ILE A 21 -9.11 -18.39 -7.97
N GLY A 22 -10.05 -19.28 -7.67
CA GLY A 22 -10.76 -20.09 -8.65
C GLY A 22 -11.53 -19.24 -9.66
N ARG A 23 -12.21 -18.19 -9.19
CA ARG A 23 -12.95 -17.23 -10.03
C ARG A 23 -12.01 -16.49 -10.97
N LEU A 24 -10.96 -15.86 -10.44
CA LEU A 24 -10.00 -15.10 -11.25
C LEU A 24 -9.28 -16.00 -12.28
N ASN A 25 -8.99 -17.26 -11.94
CA ASN A 25 -8.43 -18.24 -12.87
C ASN A 25 -9.41 -18.58 -14.01
N ARG A 26 -10.68 -18.88 -13.68
CA ARG A 26 -11.74 -19.16 -14.68
C ARG A 26 -12.02 -17.97 -15.59
N GLU A 27 -11.96 -16.77 -15.05
CA GLU A 27 -12.10 -15.51 -15.80
C GLU A 27 -10.82 -15.11 -16.56
N HIS A 28 -9.76 -15.92 -16.49
CA HIS A 28 -8.48 -15.67 -17.13
C HIS A 28 -7.87 -14.30 -16.76
N LYS A 29 -8.07 -13.86 -15.53
CA LYS A 29 -7.60 -12.55 -15.06
C LYS A 29 -6.09 -12.57 -14.87
N SER A 30 -5.41 -11.58 -15.44
CA SER A 30 -3.99 -11.38 -15.22
C SER A 30 -3.73 -10.88 -13.80
N THR A 31 -2.89 -11.59 -13.03
CA THR A 31 -2.48 -11.15 -11.70
C THR A 31 -1.36 -10.12 -11.75
N PHE A 32 -0.53 -10.21 -12.78
CA PHE A 32 0.67 -9.44 -12.98
C PHE A 32 0.99 -9.40 -14.47
N LEU A 33 1.50 -8.25 -14.96
CA LEU A 33 1.76 -8.03 -16.40
C LEU A 33 3.10 -7.34 -16.65
N ILE A 34 3.46 -6.39 -15.80
CA ILE A 34 4.68 -5.60 -15.93
C ILE A 34 5.25 -5.44 -14.52
N PRO A 35 6.57 -5.52 -14.31
CA PRO A 35 7.25 -5.31 -13.02
C PRO A 35 7.18 -3.86 -12.51
N THR A 36 6.01 -3.24 -12.64
CA THR A 36 5.65 -1.89 -12.24
C THR A 36 4.15 -1.85 -11.93
N ARG A 37 3.66 -0.75 -11.34
CA ARG A 37 2.24 -0.55 -11.04
C ARG A 37 1.42 -0.61 -12.34
N PHE A 38 0.77 -1.72 -12.67
CA PHE A 38 -0.09 -1.76 -13.86
C PHE A 38 -1.46 -1.14 -13.57
N ILE A 39 -2.05 -0.49 -14.58
CA ILE A 39 -3.33 0.20 -14.43
C ILE A 39 -4.45 -0.85 -14.44
N SER A 40 -5.27 -0.83 -13.40
CA SER A 40 -6.43 -1.72 -13.27
C SER A 40 -7.55 -1.04 -12.48
N ALA A 41 -8.79 -1.49 -12.72
CA ALA A 41 -9.94 -1.03 -11.97
C ALA A 41 -9.79 -1.35 -10.47
N GLU A 42 -9.25 -2.52 -10.13
CA GLU A 42 -9.11 -2.94 -8.73
C GLU A 42 -8.07 -2.09 -7.98
N ASN A 43 -6.97 -1.69 -8.63
CA ASN A 43 -6.00 -0.76 -8.06
C ASN A 43 -6.62 0.63 -7.85
N ALA A 44 -7.36 1.14 -8.83
CA ALA A 44 -8.02 2.44 -8.75
C ALA A 44 -9.12 2.46 -7.66
N GLN A 45 -9.96 1.42 -7.61
CA GLN A 45 -11.00 1.25 -6.60
C GLN A 45 -10.40 1.17 -5.19
N LEU A 46 -9.42 0.29 -4.96
CA LEU A 46 -8.81 0.16 -3.64
C LEU A 46 -8.16 1.47 -3.19
N ALA A 47 -7.45 2.16 -4.07
CA ALA A 47 -6.84 3.44 -3.74
C ALA A 47 -7.89 4.52 -3.41
N TYR A 48 -8.99 4.56 -4.15
CA TYR A 48 -10.13 5.43 -3.84
C TYR A 48 -10.78 5.09 -2.50
N LEU A 49 -10.99 3.81 -2.19
CA LEU A 49 -11.56 3.36 -0.92
C LEU A 49 -10.67 3.76 0.25
N VAL A 50 -9.35 3.64 0.11
CA VAL A 50 -8.37 4.11 1.12
C VAL A 50 -8.47 5.62 1.31
N ASP A 51 -8.50 6.40 0.22
CA ASP A 51 -8.69 7.86 0.30
C ASP A 51 -9.99 8.24 1.02
N ALA A 52 -11.10 7.58 0.66
CA ALA A 52 -12.40 7.81 1.28
C ALA A 52 -12.41 7.41 2.77
N TYR A 53 -11.75 6.30 3.11
CA TYR A 53 -11.61 5.83 4.48
C TYR A 53 -10.81 6.82 5.33
N CYS A 54 -9.61 7.21 4.89
CA CYS A 54 -8.78 8.19 5.60
C CYS A 54 -9.49 9.54 5.80
N ASN A 55 -10.31 9.97 4.83
CA ASN A 55 -11.07 11.20 4.89
C ASN A 55 -12.44 11.08 5.59
N HIS A 56 -12.75 9.94 6.20
CA HIS A 56 -14.01 9.76 6.93
C HIS A 56 -14.12 10.77 8.09
N LYS A 57 -15.32 11.33 8.28
CA LYS A 57 -15.65 12.40 9.25
C LYS A 57 -14.89 13.72 9.03
N ARG A 58 -14.17 13.89 7.90
CA ARG A 58 -13.48 15.14 7.58
C ARG A 58 -14.38 16.12 6.84
N GLN A 59 -14.34 17.37 7.28
CA GLN A 59 -14.91 18.50 6.55
C GLN A 59 -14.17 18.70 5.24
N THR A 60 -14.84 19.25 4.23
CA THR A 60 -14.29 19.39 2.87
C THR A 60 -12.93 20.11 2.83
N HIS A 61 -12.71 21.11 3.68
CA HIS A 61 -11.45 21.86 3.74
C HIS A 61 -10.30 21.12 4.43
N ASP A 62 -10.61 20.10 5.25
CA ASP A 62 -9.62 19.28 5.96
C ASP A 62 -9.26 18.01 5.18
N ARG A 63 -9.98 17.73 4.08
CA ARG A 63 -9.74 16.54 3.27
C ARG A 63 -8.42 16.67 2.52
N LYS A 64 -7.67 15.56 2.48
CA LYS A 64 -6.46 15.41 1.67
C LYS A 64 -6.74 14.44 0.54
N ILE A 65 -6.10 14.62 -0.61
CA ILE A 65 -6.05 13.56 -1.63
C ILE A 65 -4.92 12.62 -1.24
N PHE A 66 -5.27 11.38 -0.93
CA PHE A 66 -4.33 10.31 -0.68
C PHE A 66 -4.01 9.54 -1.97
N ARG A 67 -2.73 9.25 -2.14
CA ARG A 67 -2.19 8.38 -3.17
C ARG A 67 -1.65 7.13 -2.50
N SER A 68 -2.06 5.97 -2.98
CA SER A 68 -1.73 4.67 -2.38
C SER A 68 -0.70 3.93 -3.21
N PHE A 69 0.26 3.30 -2.52
CA PHE A 69 1.17 2.32 -3.06
C PHE A 69 0.97 0.98 -2.38
N PHE A 70 0.93 -0.08 -3.19
CA PHE A 70 0.65 -1.44 -2.76
C PHE A 70 1.94 -2.25 -2.79
N VAL A 71 2.25 -2.94 -1.69
CA VAL A 71 3.50 -3.68 -1.48
C VAL A 71 3.22 -5.00 -0.77
N SER A 72 4.22 -5.87 -0.69
CA SER A 72 4.04 -7.22 -0.13
C SER A 72 4.34 -7.32 1.36
N SER A 73 4.88 -6.27 1.99
CA SER A 73 5.18 -6.29 3.42
C SER A 73 5.17 -4.89 4.04
N ARG A 74 4.98 -4.83 5.37
CA ARG A 74 5.10 -3.58 6.13
C ARG A 74 6.50 -2.98 6.04
N TYR A 75 7.54 -3.81 6.01
CA TYR A 75 8.92 -3.33 5.88
C TYR A 75 9.17 -2.64 4.54
N GLU A 76 8.62 -3.19 3.46
CA GLU A 76 8.67 -2.55 2.14
C GLU A 76 7.90 -1.21 2.14
N ALA A 77 6.74 -1.17 2.80
CA ALA A 77 5.94 0.04 2.96
C ALA A 77 6.71 1.14 3.72
N LEU A 78 7.33 0.76 4.85
CA LEU A 78 8.14 1.63 5.68
C LEU A 78 9.37 2.16 4.91
N GLN A 79 10.05 1.32 4.13
CA GLN A 79 11.15 1.75 3.28
C GLN A 79 10.70 2.76 2.22
N GLY A 80 9.54 2.53 1.59
CA GLY A 80 8.92 3.49 0.67
C GLY A 80 8.64 4.83 1.35
N ALA A 81 8.07 4.79 2.54
CA ALA A 81 7.79 6.00 3.32
C ALA A 81 9.05 6.77 3.72
N ILE A 82 10.07 6.09 4.25
CA ILE A 82 11.36 6.71 4.63
C ILE A 82 12.01 7.39 3.42
N LYS A 83 12.00 6.72 2.25
CA LYS A 83 12.54 7.32 1.01
C LYS A 83 11.79 8.60 0.63
N LEU A 84 10.45 8.61 0.75
CA LEU A 84 9.64 9.78 0.43
C LEU A 84 9.83 10.93 1.43
N ILE A 85 9.92 10.62 2.72
CA ILE A 85 10.24 11.59 3.79
C ILE A 85 11.61 12.20 3.52
N ARG A 86 12.63 11.40 3.19
CA ARG A 86 13.98 11.89 2.88
C ARG A 86 14.02 12.74 1.62
N HIS A 87 13.30 12.36 0.57
CA HIS A 87 13.24 13.15 -0.67
C HIS A 87 12.66 14.54 -0.39
N ASN A 88 11.56 14.60 0.36
CA ASN A 88 10.98 15.86 0.82
C ASN A 88 11.91 16.64 1.78
N GLY A 89 12.57 15.93 2.70
CA GLY A 89 13.54 16.51 3.62
C GLY A 89 14.72 17.16 2.90
N LEU A 90 15.27 16.51 1.88
CA LEU A 90 16.36 17.03 1.05
C LEU A 90 15.99 18.38 0.42
N LEU A 91 14.78 18.51 -0.12
CA LEU A 91 14.26 19.76 -0.69
C LEU A 91 14.14 20.89 0.34
N ARG A 92 14.08 20.56 1.63
CA ARG A 92 13.91 21.49 2.76
C ARG A 92 15.16 21.62 3.63
N GLY A 93 16.27 20.97 3.26
CA GLY A 93 17.48 20.91 4.09
C GLY A 93 17.34 20.13 5.41
N LYS A 94 16.35 19.22 5.52
CA LYS A 94 16.10 18.40 6.72
C LYS A 94 16.45 16.93 6.48
N LYS A 95 16.93 16.23 7.51
CA LYS A 95 17.46 14.85 7.35
C LYS A 95 16.99 13.86 8.41
N GLY A 96 16.79 14.32 9.65
CA GLY A 96 16.46 13.42 10.77
C GLY A 96 15.05 12.88 10.68
N ILE A 97 14.87 11.60 10.98
CA ILE A 97 13.56 10.97 11.08
C ILE A 97 13.46 10.28 12.44
N TRP A 98 12.43 10.61 13.19
CA TRP A 98 12.14 9.96 14.47
C TRP A 98 11.05 8.91 14.31
N ILE A 99 11.19 7.81 15.05
CA ILE A 99 10.25 6.70 15.06
C ILE A 99 9.87 6.44 16.51
N LEU A 100 8.58 6.50 16.83
CA LEU A 100 8.08 5.96 18.07
C LEU A 100 7.82 4.47 17.89
N ASP A 101 8.66 3.65 18.52
CA ASP A 101 8.57 2.21 18.47
C ASP A 101 8.91 1.63 19.85
N PRO A 102 7.91 1.56 20.76
CA PRO A 102 8.11 1.10 22.14
C PRO A 102 8.69 -0.31 22.24
N GLU A 103 8.43 -1.15 21.23
CA GLU A 103 8.85 -2.55 21.20
C GLU A 103 10.20 -2.75 20.48
N LYS A 104 10.78 -1.67 19.93
CA LYS A 104 12.04 -1.68 19.16
C LYS A 104 12.04 -2.67 18.00
N GLU A 105 10.87 -2.94 17.42
CA GLU A 105 10.73 -3.84 16.28
C GLU A 105 11.56 -3.36 15.09
N PHE A 106 11.66 -2.05 14.84
CA PHE A 106 12.40 -1.52 13.69
C PHE A 106 13.90 -1.38 13.94
N ASN A 107 14.40 -1.69 15.14
CA ASN A 107 15.83 -1.59 15.42
C ASN A 107 16.67 -2.52 14.52
N PHE A 108 16.18 -3.73 14.24
CA PHE A 108 16.91 -4.66 13.37
C PHE A 108 17.02 -4.15 11.91
N LEU A 109 16.07 -3.33 11.45
CA LEU A 109 16.10 -2.76 10.10
C LEU A 109 17.10 -1.61 9.99
N ILE A 110 17.24 -0.84 11.08
CA ILE A 110 17.97 0.43 11.10
C ILE A 110 19.42 0.20 11.51
N ASN A 111 19.63 -0.56 12.58
CA ASN A 111 20.93 -0.83 13.17
C ASN A 111 21.06 -2.32 13.57
N PRO A 112 21.06 -3.25 12.60
CA PRO A 112 21.12 -4.69 12.87
C PRO A 112 22.37 -5.14 13.64
N LEU A 113 23.46 -4.36 13.56
CA LEU A 113 24.74 -4.68 14.19
C LEU A 113 24.95 -3.95 15.52
N ASN A 114 23.94 -3.24 16.04
CA ASN A 114 24.01 -2.45 17.28
C ASN A 114 25.24 -1.52 17.34
N GLN A 115 25.54 -0.85 16.22
CA GLN A 115 26.63 0.13 16.15
C GLN A 115 26.36 1.28 17.12
N ALA A 116 27.43 1.83 17.70
CA ALA A 116 27.32 2.91 18.68
C ALA A 116 27.10 4.30 18.04
N ARG A 117 27.59 4.50 16.81
CA ARG A 117 27.51 5.78 16.10
C ARG A 117 26.45 5.74 15.01
N GLU A 118 25.68 6.81 14.90
CA GLU A 118 24.53 6.90 13.97
C GLU A 118 24.96 6.81 12.50
N GLU A 119 26.14 7.33 12.16
CA GLU A 119 26.71 7.25 10.82
C GLU A 119 27.05 5.82 10.38
N ASP A 120 27.21 4.89 11.32
CA ASP A 120 27.53 3.49 11.06
C ASP A 120 26.26 2.61 10.95
N PHE A 121 25.07 3.19 11.11
CA PHE A 121 23.82 2.45 10.98
C PHE A 121 23.59 1.99 9.53
N LEU A 122 22.90 0.86 9.35
CA LEU A 122 22.49 0.42 8.00
C LEU A 122 21.63 1.49 7.32
N ILE A 123 20.79 2.18 8.10
CA ILE A 123 19.95 3.27 7.63
C ILE A 123 20.19 4.52 8.50
N PRO A 124 21.19 5.37 8.17
CA PRO A 124 21.58 6.52 9.00
C PRO A 124 20.53 7.64 9.03
N GLY A 125 20.47 8.45 10.09
CA GLY A 125 19.48 9.53 10.19
C GLY A 125 18.12 9.10 10.75
N LEU A 126 17.94 7.83 11.11
CA LEU A 126 16.75 7.31 11.79
C LEU A 126 17.03 7.12 13.27
N LYS A 127 16.10 7.59 14.11
CA LYS A 127 16.19 7.49 15.57
C LYS A 127 14.93 6.85 16.13
N ILE A 128 15.11 5.84 16.99
CA ILE A 128 14.02 5.18 17.69
C ILE A 128 13.86 5.83 19.07
N ALA A 129 12.63 6.25 19.35
CA ALA A 129 12.16 6.59 20.68
C ALA A 129 11.27 5.46 21.18
N THR A 130 11.46 5.04 22.43
CA THR A 130 10.68 3.98 23.08
C THR A 130 9.46 4.51 23.84
N SER A 131 9.39 5.83 24.03
CA SER A 131 8.27 6.51 24.68
C SER A 131 7.98 7.83 23.99
N PHE A 132 6.75 8.33 24.17
CA PHE A 132 6.34 9.62 23.62
C PHE A 132 7.16 10.79 24.18
N GLY A 133 7.53 10.76 25.47
CA GLY A 133 8.39 11.77 26.08
C GLY A 133 9.81 11.80 25.50
N GLU A 134 10.39 10.62 25.23
CA GLU A 134 11.68 10.50 24.54
C GLU A 134 11.60 11.07 23.12
N LEU A 135 10.53 10.75 22.39
CA LEU A 135 10.27 11.29 21.06
C LEU A 135 10.23 12.83 21.07
N GLN A 136 9.42 13.41 21.95
CA GLN A 136 9.27 14.87 22.03
C GLN A 136 10.60 15.55 22.36
N LYS A 137 11.32 15.05 23.38
CA LYS A 137 12.64 15.58 23.74
C LYS A 137 13.63 15.44 22.59
N GLY A 138 13.62 14.31 21.90
CA GLY A 138 14.45 14.04 20.73
C GLY A 138 14.17 15.01 19.58
N MET A 139 12.90 15.28 19.30
CA MET A 139 12.50 16.24 18.26
C MET A 139 12.85 17.69 18.62
N GLN A 140 12.73 18.10 19.89
CA GLN A 140 13.08 19.45 20.34
C GLN A 140 14.59 19.73 20.32
N THR A 141 15.39 18.71 20.62
CA THR A 141 16.86 18.82 20.65
C THR A 141 17.48 18.61 19.28
N ALA A 142 16.78 17.95 18.36
CA ALA A 142 17.22 17.76 16.99
C ALA A 142 16.96 19.03 16.15
N GLY A 143 18.00 19.56 15.51
CA GLY A 143 17.86 20.76 14.67
C GLY A 143 16.99 20.57 13.42
N ALA A 144 17.16 19.47 12.67
CA ALA A 144 16.62 19.33 11.32
C ALA A 144 15.82 18.03 11.10
N VAL A 145 14.62 17.96 11.70
CA VAL A 145 13.71 16.81 11.59
C VAL A 145 12.87 16.88 10.30
N ALA A 146 13.04 15.91 9.41
CA ALA A 146 12.29 15.76 8.17
C ALA A 146 10.94 15.05 8.38
N GLY A 147 10.87 14.09 9.29
CA GLY A 147 9.63 13.35 9.55
C GLY A 147 9.59 12.63 10.89
N VAL A 148 8.38 12.20 11.24
CA VAL A 148 8.08 11.40 12.42
C VAL A 148 7.17 10.23 12.04
N ILE A 149 7.49 9.04 12.55
CA ILE A 149 6.74 7.81 12.34
C ILE A 149 6.14 7.39 13.68
N LEU A 150 4.82 7.22 13.71
CA LEU A 150 4.04 6.84 14.89
C LEU A 150 3.50 5.44 14.68
N ARG A 151 4.07 4.46 15.38
CA ARG A 151 3.60 3.08 15.36
C ARG A 151 2.47 2.91 16.37
N ASN A 152 1.28 2.58 15.88
CA ASN A 152 0.15 2.22 16.73
C ASN A 152 0.28 0.77 17.19
N THR A 153 0.85 0.55 18.37
CA THR A 153 0.97 -0.77 19.00
C THR A 153 -0.11 -1.04 20.06
N GLY A 154 -1.10 -0.14 20.18
CA GLY A 154 -2.06 -0.15 21.29
C GLY A 154 -1.46 0.17 22.67
N LYS A 155 -0.15 0.47 22.76
CA LYS A 155 0.55 0.80 24.01
C LYS A 155 1.20 2.18 23.92
N GLY A 156 1.07 2.96 24.98
CA GLY A 156 1.89 4.17 25.19
C GLY A 156 1.55 5.37 24.29
N LEU A 157 0.45 5.32 23.53
CA LEU A 157 -0.03 6.43 22.70
C LEU A 157 -1.47 6.79 23.06
N SER A 158 -1.67 7.98 23.61
CA SER A 158 -3.02 8.55 23.70
C SER A 158 -3.37 9.23 22.38
N VAL A 159 -4.65 9.24 22.02
CA VAL A 159 -5.14 9.95 20.82
C VAL A 159 -4.82 11.44 20.89
N ALA A 160 -4.91 12.03 22.09
CA ALA A 160 -4.59 13.44 22.33
C ALA A 160 -3.11 13.73 22.03
N ASP A 161 -2.20 12.90 22.54
CA ASP A 161 -0.75 13.04 22.31
C ASP A 161 -0.42 12.96 20.81
N CYS A 162 -1.00 11.97 20.12
CA CYS A 162 -0.83 11.82 18.67
C CYS A 162 -1.37 13.02 17.89
N ALA A 163 -2.57 13.51 18.24
CA ALA A 163 -3.19 14.67 17.60
C ALA A 163 -2.34 15.93 17.78
N ASP A 164 -1.89 16.21 19.01
CA ASP A 164 -1.04 17.35 19.33
C ASP A 164 0.32 17.28 18.63
N LEU A 165 0.89 16.09 18.47
CA LEU A 165 2.15 15.90 17.76
C LEU A 165 1.98 16.12 16.26
N ILE A 166 0.92 15.58 15.65
CA ILE A 166 0.65 15.73 14.21
C ILE A 166 0.41 17.21 13.87
N GLU A 167 -0.31 17.93 14.72
CA GLU A 167 -0.58 19.36 14.54
C GLU A 167 0.70 20.19 14.60
N ARG A 168 1.51 20.03 15.66
CA ARG A 168 2.82 20.71 15.78
C ARG A 168 3.79 20.34 14.65
N SER A 169 3.78 19.09 14.22
CA SER A 169 4.61 18.63 13.09
C SER A 169 4.24 19.36 11.81
N ALA A 170 2.94 19.59 11.57
CA ALA A 170 2.49 20.34 10.41
C ALA A 170 2.95 21.80 10.43
N GLU A 171 2.86 22.49 11.58
CA GLU A 171 3.37 23.86 11.75
C GLU A 171 4.88 23.96 11.46
N GLN A 172 5.62 22.90 11.76
CA GLN A 172 7.07 22.83 11.56
C GLN A 172 7.47 22.24 10.20
N ASN A 173 6.53 21.91 9.30
CA ASN A 173 6.79 21.23 8.04
C ASN A 173 7.56 19.89 8.23
N ILE A 174 7.17 19.11 9.23
CA ILE A 174 7.64 17.75 9.52
C ILE A 174 6.59 16.77 8.99
N ILE A 175 7.01 15.82 8.16
CA ILE A 175 6.08 14.81 7.59
C ILE A 175 5.72 13.80 8.67
N THR A 176 4.43 13.53 8.82
CA THR A 176 3.91 12.56 9.79
C THR A 176 3.46 11.27 9.09
N LEU A 177 3.90 10.12 9.60
CA LEU A 177 3.46 8.80 9.16
C LEU A 177 2.78 8.08 10.34
N TRP A 178 1.56 7.59 10.09
CA TRP A 178 0.85 6.68 10.99
C TRP A 178 1.03 5.23 10.52
N ASP A 179 1.60 4.37 11.34
CA ASP A 179 1.77 2.94 11.03
C ASP A 179 0.84 2.10 11.92
N ASP A 180 -0.16 1.48 11.28
CA ASP A 180 -1.24 0.73 11.93
C ASP A 180 -1.44 -0.63 11.24
N PRO A 181 -0.54 -1.60 11.48
CA PRO A 181 -0.57 -2.90 10.82
C PRO A 181 -1.88 -3.67 11.04
N ASP A 182 -2.43 -3.53 12.25
CA ASP A 182 -3.55 -4.31 12.77
C ASP A 182 -4.85 -3.50 12.75
N LEU A 183 -4.93 -2.51 11.85
CA LEU A 183 -6.10 -1.68 11.66
C LEU A 183 -7.37 -2.54 11.57
N ASP A 184 -8.27 -2.34 12.53
CA ASP A 184 -9.62 -2.89 12.50
C ASP A 184 -10.56 -1.94 11.74
N LEU A 185 -11.13 -2.44 10.66
CA LEU A 185 -12.07 -1.68 9.83
C LEU A 185 -13.48 -1.56 10.45
N GLN A 186 -13.84 -2.46 11.38
CA GLN A 186 -15.17 -2.49 12.00
C GLN A 186 -15.25 -1.64 13.28
N GLY A 187 -14.13 -1.50 13.98
CA GLY A 187 -14.01 -0.73 15.21
C GLY A 187 -13.85 0.77 15.01
N GLU A 188 -13.74 1.48 16.14
CA GLU A 188 -13.34 2.89 16.12
C GLU A 188 -11.86 3.01 15.72
N CYS A 189 -11.62 3.57 14.54
CA CYS A 189 -10.27 3.85 14.08
C CYS A 189 -9.72 5.14 14.72
N LEU A 190 -8.58 5.06 15.39
CA LEU A 190 -7.90 6.21 16.00
C LEU A 190 -7.59 7.31 14.97
N LEU A 191 -7.28 6.93 13.72
CA LEU A 191 -7.06 7.87 12.60
C LEU A 191 -8.25 8.82 12.40
N HIS A 192 -9.48 8.34 12.60
CA HIS A 192 -10.71 9.13 12.46
C HIS A 192 -10.95 10.07 13.65
N GLN A 193 -10.28 9.84 14.79
CA GLN A 193 -10.40 10.66 15.99
C GLN A 193 -9.38 11.79 16.06
N LEU A 194 -8.30 11.72 15.26
CA LEU A 194 -7.28 12.78 15.20
C LEU A 194 -7.90 14.10 14.72
N ARG A 195 -7.51 15.25 15.27
CA ARG A 195 -7.97 16.56 14.77
C ARG A 195 -7.49 16.83 13.34
N ARG A 196 -6.24 16.46 13.05
CA ARG A 196 -5.59 16.60 11.74
C ARG A 196 -5.14 15.24 11.22
N LEU A 197 -5.28 15.01 9.91
CA LEU A 197 -4.77 13.79 9.29
C LEU A 197 -3.23 13.80 9.22
N PRO A 198 -2.58 12.65 9.45
CA PRO A 198 -1.17 12.50 9.12
C PRO A 198 -0.96 12.70 7.62
N ASP A 199 0.30 12.87 7.23
CA ASP A 199 0.67 13.03 5.82
C ASP A 199 0.77 11.70 5.11
N MET A 200 1.02 10.63 5.87
CA MET A 200 1.14 9.27 5.39
C MET A 200 0.48 8.29 6.35
N VAL A 201 0.00 7.17 5.83
CA VAL A 201 -0.56 6.04 6.59
C VAL A 201 -0.02 4.73 6.04
N ILE A 202 0.28 3.77 6.90
CA ILE A 202 0.60 2.38 6.56
C ILE A 202 -0.40 1.49 7.28
N PHE A 203 -1.03 0.58 6.54
CA PHE A 203 -1.84 -0.51 7.07
C PHE A 203 -2.03 -1.56 5.96
N GLY A 204 -2.63 -2.71 6.26
CA GLY A 204 -3.14 -3.59 5.21
C GLY A 204 -2.93 -5.07 5.42
N GLU A 205 -2.16 -5.51 6.40
CA GLU A 205 -1.97 -6.94 6.67
C GLU A 205 -3.32 -7.60 7.00
N SER A 206 -4.13 -6.92 7.82
CA SER A 206 -5.51 -7.30 8.13
C SER A 206 -6.46 -7.29 6.92
N LEU A 207 -6.17 -6.50 5.86
CA LEU A 207 -6.99 -6.42 4.64
C LEU A 207 -6.88 -7.66 3.75
N THR A 208 -6.01 -8.60 4.09
CA THR A 208 -6.01 -9.92 3.45
C THR A 208 -6.30 -11.03 4.45
N GLU A 209 -6.70 -10.65 5.67
CA GLU A 209 -6.86 -11.55 6.81
C GLU A 209 -5.59 -12.38 7.03
N TYR A 210 -4.42 -11.77 6.78
CA TYR A 210 -3.12 -12.41 6.87
C TYR A 210 -3.00 -13.71 6.04
N GLN A 211 -3.75 -13.84 4.94
CA GLN A 211 -3.68 -15.03 4.07
C GLN A 211 -2.77 -14.83 2.85
N ILE A 212 -2.52 -13.57 2.47
CA ILE A 212 -1.68 -13.24 1.31
C ILE A 212 -0.83 -12.00 1.65
N PRO A 213 0.48 -11.98 1.40
CA PRO A 213 1.33 -10.82 1.70
C PRO A 213 0.81 -9.53 1.06
N PHE A 214 0.43 -8.57 1.89
CA PHE A 214 -0.12 -7.29 1.46
C PHE A 214 0.02 -6.23 2.52
N VAL A 215 0.53 -5.08 2.11
CA VAL A 215 0.44 -3.83 2.84
C VAL A 215 0.23 -2.72 1.82
N LEU A 216 -0.41 -1.65 2.24
CA LEU A 216 -0.40 -0.40 1.50
C LEU A 216 0.24 0.69 2.35
N PHE A 217 0.93 1.61 1.68
CA PHE A 217 1.20 2.92 2.25
C PHE A 217 0.55 3.98 1.39
N SER A 218 -0.22 4.85 2.03
CA SER A 218 -0.88 5.96 1.39
C SER A 218 -0.29 7.27 1.87
N MET A 219 -0.16 8.24 0.99
CA MET A 219 0.44 9.54 1.27
C MET A 219 -0.38 10.66 0.66
N SER A 220 -0.39 11.82 1.30
CA SER A 220 -1.01 13.01 0.74
C SER A 220 -0.40 13.37 -0.62
N ALA A 221 -1.18 14.01 -1.48
CA ALA A 221 -0.75 14.41 -2.80
C ALA A 221 0.48 15.35 -2.76
N GLU A 222 0.57 16.19 -1.72
CA GLU A 222 1.70 17.07 -1.43
C GLU A 222 2.94 16.27 -1.08
N THR A 223 2.80 15.28 -0.19
CA THR A 223 3.92 14.41 0.21
C THR A 223 4.42 13.55 -0.94
N HIS A 224 3.52 13.07 -1.80
CA HIS A 224 3.84 12.32 -3.02
C HIS A 224 4.44 13.18 -4.14
N ALA A 225 4.34 14.51 -4.10
CA ALA A 225 4.68 15.39 -5.22
C ALA A 225 6.06 15.12 -5.87
N PRO A 226 7.13 14.80 -5.11
CA PRO A 226 8.43 14.50 -5.72
C PRO A 226 8.46 13.24 -6.59
N TRP A 227 7.50 12.32 -6.42
CA TRP A 227 7.33 11.08 -7.21
C TRP A 227 6.13 11.12 -8.17
N ALA A 228 5.48 12.28 -8.30
CA ALA A 228 4.31 12.44 -9.16
C ALA A 228 4.66 12.75 -10.62
N LYS A 229 5.93 13.03 -10.94
CA LYS A 229 6.39 13.40 -12.28
C LYS A 229 6.77 12.18 -13.10
N THR A 230 6.71 12.28 -14.43
CA THR A 230 7.05 11.19 -15.35
C THR A 230 8.48 10.69 -15.17
N GLU A 231 9.43 11.56 -14.83
CA GLU A 231 10.84 11.22 -14.66
C GLU A 231 11.13 10.51 -13.33
N THR A 232 10.24 10.65 -12.34
CA THR A 232 10.46 10.17 -10.97
C THR A 232 9.39 9.21 -10.48
N CYS A 233 8.35 8.92 -11.28
CA CYS A 233 7.25 8.04 -10.89
C CYS A 233 7.65 6.57 -10.70
N LEU A 234 8.86 6.21 -11.14
CA LEU A 234 9.47 4.89 -10.98
C LEU A 234 10.57 4.86 -9.90
N ASN A 235 10.80 5.94 -9.14
CA ASN A 235 11.83 5.98 -8.08
C ASN A 235 11.58 4.99 -6.93
N HIS A 236 10.35 4.50 -6.81
CA HIS A 236 10.01 3.37 -5.97
C HIS A 236 9.01 2.47 -6.70
N THR A 237 9.40 1.22 -6.88
CA THR A 237 8.59 0.17 -7.48
C THR A 237 8.72 -1.10 -6.64
N SER A 238 7.75 -2.00 -6.81
CA SER A 238 7.79 -3.36 -6.31
C SER A 238 7.30 -4.26 -7.42
N THR A 239 7.97 -5.39 -7.62
CA THR A 239 7.59 -6.35 -8.66
C THR A 239 6.15 -6.82 -8.47
N TYR A 240 5.69 -7.05 -7.24
CA TYR A 240 4.32 -7.53 -6.98
C TYR A 240 3.35 -6.39 -6.62
N ALA A 241 3.73 -5.12 -6.82
CA ALA A 241 2.88 -3.98 -6.52
C ALA A 241 1.54 -4.06 -7.26
N GLY A 242 0.45 -4.01 -6.50
CA GLY A 242 -0.90 -3.97 -7.08
C GLY A 242 -1.31 -5.27 -7.76
N ASN A 243 -0.78 -6.42 -7.32
CA ASN A 243 -1.19 -7.75 -7.78
C ASN A 243 -2.71 -7.90 -7.68
N LYS A 244 -3.36 -8.30 -8.80
CA LYS A 244 -4.83 -8.33 -8.91
C LYS A 244 -5.52 -9.15 -7.82
N LEU A 245 -4.99 -10.35 -7.51
CA LEU A 245 -5.59 -11.23 -6.48
C LEU A 245 -5.66 -10.50 -5.13
N VAL A 246 -4.54 -9.88 -4.77
CA VAL A 246 -4.37 -9.24 -3.46
C VAL A 246 -5.21 -7.98 -3.35
N VAL A 247 -5.15 -7.10 -4.36
CA VAL A 247 -5.92 -5.86 -4.33
C VAL A 247 -7.42 -6.10 -4.44
N THR A 248 -7.84 -7.14 -5.15
CA THR A 248 -9.26 -7.56 -5.18
C THR A 248 -9.71 -7.98 -3.78
N LYS A 249 -8.93 -8.83 -3.10
CA LYS A 249 -9.26 -9.26 -1.73
C LYS A 249 -9.34 -8.07 -0.76
N ALA A 250 -8.34 -7.18 -0.80
CA ALA A 250 -8.30 -6.00 0.07
C ALA A 250 -9.46 -5.03 -0.21
N ARG A 251 -9.79 -4.80 -1.47
CA ARG A 251 -10.95 -4.00 -1.88
C ARG A 251 -12.25 -4.59 -1.35
N ASP A 252 -12.44 -5.89 -1.52
CA ASP A 252 -13.66 -6.57 -1.08
C ASP A 252 -13.83 -6.49 0.44
N ILE A 253 -12.73 -6.65 1.20
CA ILE A 253 -12.73 -6.47 2.65
C ILE A 253 -13.08 -5.03 3.06
N PHE A 254 -12.63 -4.01 2.34
CA PHE A 254 -13.07 -2.62 2.58
C PHE A 254 -14.58 -2.45 2.35
N LEU A 255 -15.08 -2.95 1.22
CA LEU A 255 -16.50 -2.84 0.85
C LEU A 255 -17.42 -3.58 1.82
N GLU A 256 -16.93 -4.62 2.48
CA GLU A 256 -17.67 -5.45 3.43
C GLU A 256 -17.55 -4.95 4.87
N LYS A 257 -16.32 -4.68 5.34
CA LYS A 257 -16.04 -4.51 6.77
C LYS A 257 -15.94 -3.05 7.22
N ALA A 258 -15.61 -2.10 6.35
CA ALA A 258 -15.53 -0.70 6.75
C ALA A 258 -16.92 -0.05 6.70
N THR A 259 -17.61 0.10 7.82
CA THR A 259 -19.00 0.61 7.89
C THR A 259 -19.19 1.95 7.17
N CYS A 260 -18.21 2.86 7.30
CA CYS A 260 -18.22 4.16 6.62
C CYS A 260 -18.17 4.08 5.08
N ILE A 261 -17.75 2.93 4.55
CA ILE A 261 -17.67 2.62 3.13
C ILE A 261 -18.88 1.76 2.73
N SER A 262 -19.15 0.68 3.46
CA SER A 262 -20.14 -0.33 3.14
C SER A 262 -21.57 0.21 3.17
N GLU A 263 -21.84 1.28 3.91
CA GLU A 263 -23.16 1.93 3.95
C GLU A 263 -23.26 3.13 2.98
N ASN A 264 -22.15 3.56 2.38
CA ASN A 264 -22.12 4.75 1.55
C ASN A 264 -22.44 4.44 0.07
N ARG A 265 -23.65 4.84 -0.37
CA ARG A 265 -24.12 4.63 -1.74
C ARG A 265 -23.27 5.34 -2.81
N GLU A 266 -22.78 6.54 -2.53
CA GLU A 266 -21.97 7.32 -3.48
C GLU A 266 -20.61 6.65 -3.73
N ILE A 267 -20.00 6.11 -2.68
CA ILE A 267 -18.75 5.36 -2.78
C ILE A 267 -18.94 4.10 -3.63
N LYS A 268 -20.01 3.33 -3.39
CA LYS A 268 -20.34 2.14 -4.19
C LYS A 268 -20.58 2.48 -5.66
N GLU A 269 -21.33 3.54 -5.93
CA GLU A 269 -21.59 4.00 -7.29
C GLU A 269 -20.31 4.46 -8.00
N THR A 270 -19.41 5.13 -7.28
CA THR A 270 -18.10 5.49 -7.82
C THR A 270 -17.26 4.26 -8.15
N CYS A 271 -17.22 3.26 -7.26
CA CYS A 271 -16.55 1.99 -7.55
C CYS A 271 -17.12 1.31 -8.80
N ARG A 272 -18.44 1.31 -8.97
CA ARG A 272 -19.11 0.76 -10.16
C ARG A 272 -18.68 1.49 -11.44
N LYS A 273 -18.63 2.83 -11.42
CA LYS A 273 -18.13 3.62 -12.56
C LYS A 273 -16.68 3.28 -12.93
N ILE A 274 -15.81 3.17 -11.92
CA ILE A 274 -14.41 2.75 -12.12
C ILE A 274 -14.35 1.35 -12.76
N GLU A 275 -15.27 0.44 -12.46
CA GLU A 275 -15.28 -0.89 -13.07
C GLU A 275 -15.72 -0.88 -14.54
N GLU A 276 -16.67 -0.02 -14.90
CA GLU A 276 -17.34 -0.03 -16.21
C GLU A 276 -16.64 0.83 -17.27
N ASP A 277 -16.07 1.98 -16.89
CA ASP A 277 -15.46 2.94 -17.82
C ASP A 277 -13.92 3.01 -17.66
N PRO A 278 -13.15 2.67 -18.70
CA PRO A 278 -11.70 2.85 -18.73
C PRO A 278 -11.27 4.27 -18.36
N ARG A 279 -12.01 5.30 -18.78
CA ARG A 279 -11.67 6.70 -18.49
C ARG A 279 -11.67 6.96 -17.00
N ASP A 280 -12.65 6.39 -16.27
CA ASP A 280 -12.71 6.47 -14.82
C ASP A 280 -11.57 5.68 -14.17
N VAL A 281 -11.21 4.50 -14.68
CA VAL A 281 -10.00 3.79 -14.21
C VAL A 281 -8.77 4.67 -14.29
N PHE A 282 -8.49 5.26 -15.46
CA PHE A 282 -7.33 6.14 -15.63
C PHE A 282 -7.41 7.39 -14.75
N HIS A 283 -8.60 7.99 -14.61
CA HIS A 283 -8.81 9.17 -13.77
C HIS A 283 -8.50 8.85 -12.30
N TYR A 284 -9.13 7.83 -11.73
CA TYR A 284 -8.95 7.45 -10.32
C TYR A 284 -7.56 6.87 -10.06
N PHE A 285 -6.97 6.14 -11.00
CA PHE A 285 -5.58 5.70 -10.89
C PHE A 285 -4.60 6.89 -10.88
N ALA A 286 -4.77 7.87 -11.77
CA ALA A 286 -3.93 9.07 -11.77
C ALA A 286 -4.08 9.87 -10.46
N LYS A 287 -5.32 10.01 -9.98
CA LYS A 287 -5.64 10.78 -8.79
C LYS A 287 -5.12 10.12 -7.51
N HIS A 288 -5.37 8.81 -7.34
CA HIS A 288 -5.17 8.08 -6.09
C HIS A 288 -4.04 7.03 -6.13
N VAL A 289 -3.36 6.82 -7.24
CA VAL A 289 -2.20 5.90 -7.31
C VAL A 289 -0.97 6.67 -7.75
N ASN A 290 -0.87 7.04 -9.02
CA ASN A 290 0.28 7.78 -9.53
C ASN A 290 -0.02 8.47 -10.87
N PRO A 291 -0.04 9.82 -10.93
CA PRO A 291 -0.33 10.53 -12.18
C PRO A 291 0.84 10.48 -13.18
N GLY A 292 2.08 10.48 -12.69
CA GLY A 292 3.27 10.36 -13.53
C GLY A 292 3.32 9.04 -14.28
N MET A 293 2.90 7.94 -13.63
CA MET A 293 2.78 6.61 -14.26
C MET A 293 1.75 6.58 -15.39
N VAL A 294 0.59 7.23 -15.21
CA VAL A 294 -0.42 7.31 -16.29
C VAL A 294 0.14 8.05 -17.49
N THR A 295 0.86 9.14 -17.25
CA THR A 295 1.54 9.90 -18.31
C THR A 295 2.62 9.07 -18.99
N PHE A 296 3.46 8.39 -18.20
CA PHE A 296 4.53 7.53 -18.69
C PHE A 296 4.00 6.40 -19.58
N TYR A 297 2.97 5.67 -19.11
CA TYR A 297 2.35 4.60 -19.89
C TYR A 297 1.70 5.08 -21.17
N ASN A 298 1.08 6.25 -21.16
CA ASN A 298 0.57 6.87 -22.38
C ASN A 298 1.69 7.16 -23.40
N LEU A 299 2.87 7.58 -22.95
CA LEU A 299 4.01 7.85 -23.84
C LEU A 299 4.57 6.59 -24.49
N ILE A 300 4.57 5.45 -23.78
CA ILE A 300 5.12 4.18 -24.28
C ILE A 300 4.07 3.25 -24.91
N GLY A 301 2.80 3.70 -25.04
CA GLY A 301 1.71 2.89 -25.61
C GLY A 301 1.17 1.78 -24.69
N TYR A 302 1.37 1.93 -23.39
CA TYR A 302 0.89 1.02 -22.34
C TYR A 302 -0.34 1.57 -21.58
N ASP A 303 -1.05 2.54 -22.15
CA ASP A 303 -2.29 3.11 -21.63
C ASP A 303 -3.52 2.22 -21.92
N PHE A 304 -3.43 0.96 -21.48
CA PHE A 304 -4.49 -0.02 -21.60
C PHE A 304 -4.76 -0.72 -20.26
N ILE A 305 -5.95 -1.31 -20.18
CA ILE A 305 -6.38 -2.17 -19.07
C ILE A 305 -6.43 -3.59 -19.61
N CYS A 306 -5.69 -4.51 -18.99
CA CYS A 306 -5.82 -5.92 -19.33
C CYS A 306 -7.11 -6.50 -18.75
N GLN A 307 -7.96 -7.03 -19.63
CA GLN A 307 -9.25 -7.61 -19.25
C GLN A 307 -9.11 -9.08 -18.87
N ASN A 308 -8.33 -9.83 -19.66
CA ASN A 308 -8.00 -11.24 -19.45
C ASN A 308 -6.81 -11.65 -20.34
N GLY A 309 -6.23 -12.82 -20.06
CA GLY A 309 -5.14 -13.41 -20.82
C GLY A 309 -5.17 -14.93 -20.85
N HIS A 310 -4.91 -15.52 -22.01
CA HIS A 310 -4.89 -16.97 -22.23
C HIS A 310 -3.69 -17.36 -23.10
N GLY A 311 -2.80 -18.19 -22.55
CA GLY A 311 -1.50 -18.47 -23.18
C GLY A 311 -0.72 -17.17 -23.41
N SER A 312 -0.22 -16.97 -24.63
CA SER A 312 0.48 -15.75 -25.04
C SER A 312 -0.42 -14.61 -25.51
N LYS A 313 -1.76 -14.73 -25.40
CA LYS A 313 -2.70 -13.70 -25.86
C LYS A 313 -3.26 -12.92 -24.67
N LEU A 314 -3.30 -11.60 -24.80
CA LEU A 314 -3.95 -10.69 -23.85
C LEU A 314 -5.07 -9.93 -24.56
N ASN A 315 -6.24 -9.91 -23.95
CA ASN A 315 -7.31 -9.01 -24.35
C ASN A 315 -7.21 -7.73 -23.51
N ILE A 316 -6.98 -6.62 -24.19
CA ILE A 316 -6.79 -5.31 -23.57
C ILE A 316 -7.90 -4.36 -24.00
N ARG A 317 -8.26 -3.45 -23.10
CA ARG A 317 -9.15 -2.32 -23.37
C ARG A 317 -8.35 -1.02 -23.27
N THR A 318 -8.27 -0.29 -24.36
CA THR A 318 -7.56 0.99 -24.43
C THR A 318 -8.31 2.08 -23.66
N ARG A 319 -7.65 3.21 -23.40
CA ARG A 319 -8.27 4.40 -22.79
C ARG A 319 -9.51 4.91 -23.55
N ASN A 320 -9.57 4.73 -24.86
CA ASN A 320 -10.72 5.11 -25.69
C ASN A 320 -11.83 4.05 -25.71
N GLY A 321 -11.71 2.99 -24.92
CA GLY A 321 -12.70 1.92 -24.81
C GLY A 321 -12.62 0.85 -25.91
N GLN A 322 -11.67 0.94 -26.84
CA GLN A 322 -11.47 -0.07 -27.88
C GLN A 322 -10.83 -1.33 -27.28
N ASN A 323 -11.38 -2.49 -27.63
CA ASN A 323 -10.82 -3.79 -27.29
C ASN A 323 -9.81 -4.22 -28.37
N LYS A 324 -8.68 -4.77 -27.96
CA LYS A 324 -7.63 -5.31 -28.84
C LYS A 324 -7.08 -6.60 -28.25
N GLU A 325 -6.68 -7.52 -29.13
CA GLU A 325 -5.84 -8.65 -28.75
C GLU A 325 -4.38 -8.27 -28.99
N VAL A 326 -3.51 -8.52 -28.02
CA VAL A 326 -2.06 -8.34 -28.12
C VAL A 326 -1.33 -9.60 -27.68
N ILE A 327 -0.11 -9.80 -28.17
CA ILE A 327 0.73 -10.91 -27.75
C ILE A 327 1.55 -10.50 -26.54
N ASP A 328 1.44 -11.28 -25.46
CA ASP A 328 2.33 -11.21 -24.32
C ASP A 328 3.71 -11.76 -24.69
N VAL A 329 4.65 -10.85 -24.89
CA VAL A 329 6.07 -11.15 -25.10
C VAL A 329 6.92 -10.93 -23.85
N VAL A 330 6.31 -10.55 -22.72
CA VAL A 330 7.01 -10.09 -21.50
C VAL A 330 6.80 -11.03 -20.32
N SER A 331 5.57 -11.52 -20.09
CA SER A 331 5.22 -12.36 -18.93
C SER A 331 5.17 -13.88 -19.22
N GLY A 332 5.85 -14.33 -20.29
CA GLY A 332 6.13 -15.75 -20.51
C GLY A 332 4.91 -16.61 -20.82
N GLY A 333 3.88 -16.07 -21.47
CA GLY A 333 2.69 -16.83 -21.88
C GLY A 333 1.80 -17.28 -20.72
N GLY A 334 1.93 -16.63 -19.55
CA GLY A 334 1.41 -17.11 -18.29
C GLY A 334 1.04 -16.02 -17.28
N ALA A 335 0.52 -14.87 -17.70
CA ALA A 335 -0.05 -13.87 -16.80
C ALA A 335 -1.22 -14.39 -15.92
N ALA A 336 -1.66 -15.63 -16.15
CA ALA A 336 -2.71 -16.31 -15.40
C ALA A 336 -2.27 -16.68 -13.97
N ILE A 337 -3.26 -16.91 -13.10
CA ILE A 337 -3.07 -17.38 -11.71
C ILE A 337 -2.69 -18.86 -11.69
N ARG A 338 -1.58 -19.22 -12.34
CA ARG A 338 -0.99 -20.55 -12.20
C ARG A 338 0.31 -20.42 -11.44
N ARG A 339 0.41 -21.10 -10.30
CA ARG A 339 1.69 -21.71 -9.96
C ARG A 339 2.10 -22.57 -11.16
N PRO A 340 3.39 -22.67 -11.51
CA PRO A 340 3.82 -23.73 -12.42
C PRO A 340 3.40 -25.06 -11.81
N GLN A 341 2.31 -25.67 -12.30
CA GLN A 341 2.09 -27.08 -12.15
C GLN A 341 2.82 -27.73 -13.32
N PRO A 342 3.91 -28.48 -13.07
CA PRO A 342 4.41 -29.37 -14.08
C PRO A 342 3.38 -30.49 -14.25
N ASP A 343 2.70 -30.54 -15.39
CA ASP A 343 1.88 -31.68 -15.82
C ASP A 343 2.76 -32.93 -16.12
N ARG A 344 3.86 -33.13 -15.38
CA ARG A 344 4.82 -34.22 -15.58
C ARG A 344 5.28 -34.96 -14.32
N TYR A 345 4.64 -34.74 -13.17
CA TYR A 345 4.91 -35.54 -11.96
C TYR A 345 3.64 -36.20 -11.40
N TYR A 346 2.98 -37.02 -12.23
CA TYR A 346 2.30 -38.21 -11.71
C TYR A 346 3.15 -39.42 -12.10
N PRO A 347 3.76 -40.15 -11.15
CA PRO A 347 4.06 -41.53 -11.42
C PRO A 347 2.74 -42.27 -11.61
N LYS A 348 2.56 -42.85 -12.80
CA LYS A 348 1.61 -43.93 -13.02
C LYS A 348 2.00 -45.09 -12.10
N SER A 349 1.42 -45.15 -10.89
CA SER A 349 1.22 -46.40 -10.14
C SER A 349 0.66 -46.11 -8.75
N ALA A 350 -0.66 -46.21 -8.60
CA ALA A 350 -1.24 -46.78 -7.40
C ALA A 350 -2.32 -47.75 -7.88
N GLY A 351 -1.94 -49.02 -7.97
CA GLY A 351 -2.91 -50.09 -8.06
C GLY A 351 -3.73 -50.16 -6.77
N ASN A 352 -4.93 -50.70 -6.90
CA ASN A 352 -5.72 -51.39 -5.89
C ASN A 352 -5.65 -50.84 -4.45
N LEU A 353 -6.66 -50.07 -4.06
CA LEU A 353 -7.73 -50.50 -3.15
C LEU A 353 -8.81 -49.42 -3.03
#